data_AF-A0ABD4U6A5-F1
#
_entry.id   AF-A0ABD4U6A5-F1
#
_cell.length_a   1.000
_cell.length_b   1.000
_cell.length_c   1.000
_cell.angle_alpha   90.00
_cell.angle_beta   90.00
_cell.angle_gamma   90.00
#
_symmetry.space_group_name_H-M   'P 1'
#
loop_
_entity.id
_entity.type
_entity.pdbx_description
1 polymer ?
#
loop_
_entity_poly.entity_id
_entity_poly.type
_entity_poly.pdbx_seq_one_letter_code
_entity_poly.pdbx_strand_id
1 'polypeptide(L)'
;MSLHTDFAFDLLDAVTGIAPDDFNGLGVLFYLGPLRLPVVPLGDQTLFDPALPVGGFQQIAQVLASISTVASVWHDGFHLIDVETTHLTHVSQFFSPPIDILKASVSQGTPIGARQLAAVAGSRMDAVVCAGLLSKNADPIVFSRGVRVGRRRG
;
A
#
# COMPACT_ATOMS: atom_id res chain seq x y z
N MET A 1 -17.10 -8.76 0.21
CA MET A 1 -15.69 -8.34 0.22
C MET A 1 -14.82 -9.52 -0.13
N SER A 2 -13.67 -9.31 -0.79
CA SER A 2 -12.80 -10.38 -1.27
C SER A 2 -11.77 -10.80 -0.20
N LEU A 3 -11.28 -12.04 -0.26
CA LEU A 3 -10.21 -12.56 0.63
C LEU A 3 -8.98 -11.63 0.69
N HIS A 4 -8.66 -10.98 -0.43
CA HIS A 4 -7.52 -10.06 -0.51
C HIS A 4 -7.70 -8.78 0.31
N THR A 5 -8.93 -8.28 0.45
CA THR A 5 -9.18 -7.12 1.31
C THR A 5 -9.03 -7.45 2.79
N ASP A 6 -9.38 -8.68 3.20
CA ASP A 6 -9.17 -9.14 4.58
C ASP A 6 -7.67 -9.30 4.86
N PHE A 7 -6.90 -9.91 3.93
CA PHE A 7 -5.44 -9.98 4.01
C PHE A 7 -4.79 -8.59 4.13
N ALA A 8 -5.26 -7.61 3.36
CA ALA A 8 -4.77 -6.24 3.44
C ALA A 8 -5.01 -5.61 4.83
N PHE A 9 -6.21 -5.78 5.40
CA PHE A 9 -6.49 -5.31 6.76
C PHE A 9 -5.58 -5.99 7.77
N ASP A 10 -5.52 -7.32 7.76
CA ASP A 10 -4.75 -8.08 8.74
C ASP A 10 -3.25 -7.70 8.68
N LEU A 11 -2.70 -7.50 7.48
CA LEU A 11 -1.31 -7.05 7.33
C LEU A 11 -1.11 -5.64 7.89
N LEU A 12 -2.01 -4.70 7.59
CA LEU A 12 -1.90 -3.33 8.10
C LEU A 12 -2.03 -3.28 9.63
N ASP A 13 -2.90 -4.09 10.22
CA ASP A 13 -3.00 -4.20 11.67
C ASP A 13 -1.75 -4.80 12.29
N ALA A 14 -1.16 -5.82 11.65
CA ALA A 14 0.10 -6.40 12.09
C ALA A 14 1.22 -5.35 12.08
N VAL A 15 1.29 -4.52 11.03
CA VAL A 15 2.20 -3.37 10.97
C VAL A 15 1.90 -2.39 12.11
N THR A 16 0.63 -2.03 12.35
CA THR A 16 0.25 -1.13 13.46
C THR A 16 0.72 -1.67 14.82
N GLY A 17 0.57 -2.98 15.06
CA GLY A 17 0.94 -3.61 16.33
C GLY A 17 2.44 -3.64 16.61
N ILE A 18 3.29 -3.43 15.61
CA ILE A 18 4.76 -3.45 15.73
C ILE A 18 5.42 -2.14 15.26
N ALA A 19 4.62 -1.14 14.85
CA ALA A 19 5.12 0.12 14.35
C ALA A 19 5.88 0.87 15.46
N PRO A 20 7.09 1.39 15.17
CA PRO A 20 7.85 2.17 16.15
C PRO A 20 7.24 3.57 16.34
N ASP A 21 7.67 4.27 17.40
CA ASP A 21 7.13 5.58 17.79
C ASP A 21 7.29 6.66 16.71
N ASP A 22 8.31 6.53 15.85
CA ASP A 22 8.62 7.42 14.74
C ASP A 22 8.01 6.99 13.40
N PHE A 23 7.02 6.08 13.43
CA PHE A 23 6.21 5.73 12.27
C PHE A 23 5.51 6.97 11.68
N ASN A 24 5.63 7.15 10.36
CA ASN A 24 5.10 8.30 9.63
C ASN A 24 3.81 7.94 8.87
N GLY A 25 3.83 6.82 8.17
CA GLY A 25 2.73 6.36 7.33
C GLY A 25 3.19 5.33 6.32
N LEU A 26 2.24 4.57 5.79
CA LEU A 26 2.48 3.48 4.88
C LEU A 26 1.43 3.50 3.77
N GLY A 27 1.87 3.29 2.53
CA GLY A 27 0.99 3.03 1.38
C GLY A 27 1.34 1.70 0.74
N VAL A 28 0.36 0.83 0.53
CA VAL A 28 0.56 -0.48 -0.10
C VAL A 28 -0.41 -0.68 -1.26
N LEU A 29 0.10 -1.12 -2.40
CA LEU A 29 -0.71 -1.62 -3.51
C LEU A 29 -0.69 -3.16 -3.49
N PHE A 30 -1.86 -3.75 -3.37
CA PHE A 30 -2.07 -5.19 -3.48
C PHE A 30 -2.49 -5.49 -4.91
N TYR A 31 -1.61 -6.12 -5.69
CA TYR A 31 -1.80 -6.31 -7.13
C TYR A 31 -1.75 -7.78 -7.54
N LEU A 32 -2.29 -8.07 -8.72
CA LEU A 32 -2.21 -9.39 -9.36
C LEU A 32 -1.07 -9.43 -10.37
N GLY A 33 -0.25 -10.47 -10.29
CA GLY A 33 0.86 -10.69 -11.22
C GLY A 33 0.40 -10.95 -12.66
N PRO A 34 1.30 -10.74 -13.65
CA PRO A 34 2.61 -10.09 -13.55
C PRO A 34 2.47 -8.57 -13.36
N LEU A 35 3.53 -7.91 -12.86
CA LEU A 35 3.52 -6.46 -12.64
C LEU A 35 3.30 -5.69 -13.97
N ARG A 36 2.12 -5.07 -14.10
CA ARG A 36 1.73 -4.21 -15.24
C ARG A 36 1.38 -2.78 -14.81
N LEU A 37 1.80 -2.39 -13.61
CA LEU A 37 1.48 -1.09 -13.04
C LEU A 37 2.45 -0.01 -13.55
N PRO A 38 1.99 1.24 -13.73
CA PRO A 38 2.84 2.38 -14.10
C PRO A 38 3.64 2.86 -12.88
N VAL A 39 4.62 2.05 -12.46
CA VAL A 39 5.45 2.29 -11.29
C VAL A 39 6.90 2.58 -11.68
N VAL A 40 7.56 3.42 -10.88
CA VAL A 40 8.99 3.72 -10.97
C VAL A 40 9.55 3.74 -9.56
N PRO A 41 10.69 3.08 -9.29
CA PRO A 41 11.35 3.19 -7.99
C PRO A 41 11.78 4.63 -7.69
N LEU A 42 11.52 5.10 -6.47
CA LEU A 42 11.99 6.41 -5.99
C LEU A 42 13.48 6.40 -5.59
N GLY A 43 14.09 5.22 -5.53
CA GLY A 43 15.50 5.04 -5.22
C GLY A 43 16.05 3.74 -5.81
N ASP A 44 17.36 3.59 -5.75
CA ASP A 44 18.08 2.41 -6.25
C ASP A 44 17.74 1.16 -5.41
N GLN A 45 16.83 0.33 -5.92
CA GLN A 45 16.35 -0.87 -5.23
C GLN A 45 17.46 -1.89 -4.94
N THR A 46 18.63 -1.79 -5.58
CA THR A 46 19.78 -2.67 -5.27
C THR A 46 20.40 -2.39 -3.90
N LEU A 47 20.12 -1.21 -3.33
CA LEU A 47 20.57 -0.79 -2.00
C LEU A 47 19.57 -1.17 -0.90
N PHE A 48 18.43 -1.76 -1.26
CA PHE A 48 17.44 -2.20 -0.29
C PHE A 48 17.84 -3.53 0.36
N ASP A 49 17.82 -3.56 1.69
CA ASP A 49 18.06 -4.74 2.52
C ASP A 49 16.87 -4.88 3.49
N PRO A 50 16.14 -6.00 3.52
CA PRO A 50 16.41 -7.31 2.88
C PRO A 50 16.21 -7.33 1.36
N ALA A 51 16.83 -8.31 0.69
CA ALA A 51 16.62 -8.56 -0.73
C ALA A 51 15.14 -8.87 -1.03
N LEU A 52 14.61 -8.26 -2.09
CA LEU A 52 13.26 -8.53 -2.60
C LEU A 52 13.27 -9.73 -3.56
N PRO A 53 12.18 -10.50 -3.65
CA PRO A 53 10.94 -10.36 -2.90
C PRO A 53 11.04 -10.89 -1.46
N VAL A 54 10.35 -10.23 -0.51
CA VAL A 54 10.23 -10.71 0.88
C VAL A 54 8.93 -11.50 1.00
N GLY A 55 9.04 -12.77 1.37
CA GLY A 55 7.92 -13.67 1.63
C GLY A 55 7.64 -13.85 3.12
N GLY A 56 6.41 -14.24 3.43
CA GLY A 56 5.96 -14.51 4.80
C GLY A 56 5.30 -13.30 5.45
N PHE A 57 4.08 -13.51 5.97
CA PHE A 57 3.24 -12.44 6.51
C PHE A 57 3.94 -11.60 7.59
N GLN A 58 4.60 -12.26 8.55
CA GLN A 58 5.28 -11.58 9.66
C GLN A 58 6.50 -10.80 9.19
N GLN A 59 7.30 -11.37 8.29
CA GLN A 59 8.48 -10.72 7.71
C GLN A 59 8.07 -9.49 6.89
N ILE A 60 7.00 -9.59 6.10
CA ILE A 60 6.46 -8.45 5.35
C ILE A 60 6.01 -7.37 6.32
N ALA A 61 5.25 -7.70 7.37
CA ALA A 61 4.82 -6.73 8.37
C ALA A 61 6.01 -6.02 9.03
N GLN A 62 7.04 -6.77 9.43
CA GLN A 62 8.25 -6.23 10.04
C GLN A 62 9.02 -5.28 9.12
N VAL A 63 9.21 -5.67 7.85
CA VAL A 63 9.86 -4.82 6.85
C VAL A 63 9.05 -3.55 6.62
N LEU A 64 7.73 -3.66 6.42
CA LEU A 64 6.89 -2.48 6.20
C LEU A 64 6.89 -1.54 7.41
N ALA A 65 6.86 -2.07 8.64
CA ALA A 65 6.93 -1.27 9.85
C ALA A 65 8.27 -0.53 9.98
N SER A 66 9.39 -1.21 9.70
CA SER A 66 10.73 -0.63 9.84
C SER A 66 11.02 0.45 8.79
N ILE A 67 10.51 0.28 7.57
CA ILE A 67 10.78 1.22 6.47
C ILE A 67 9.82 2.41 6.45
N SER A 68 8.71 2.36 7.19
CA SER A 68 7.67 3.42 7.22
C SER A 68 7.91 4.49 8.30
N THR A 69 9.16 4.64 8.75
CA THR A 69 9.59 5.61 9.76
C THR A 69 10.07 6.91 9.13
N VAL A 70 10.10 7.99 9.91
CA VAL A 70 10.65 9.28 9.45
C VAL A 70 12.12 9.18 9.04
N ALA A 71 12.91 8.32 9.71
CA ALA A 71 14.33 8.17 9.46
C ALA A 71 14.67 7.30 8.23
N SER A 72 13.75 6.44 7.80
CA SER A 72 13.97 5.51 6.68
C SER A 72 13.93 6.26 5.35
N VAL A 73 14.91 6.05 4.47
CA VAL A 73 14.89 6.58 3.09
C VAL A 73 13.84 5.89 2.21
N TRP A 74 13.30 4.77 2.67
CA TRP A 74 12.34 3.93 1.95
C TRP A 74 10.88 4.21 2.34
N HIS A 75 10.61 5.22 3.19
CA HIS A 75 9.27 5.47 3.72
C HIS A 75 8.28 6.09 2.73
N ASP A 76 8.76 6.71 1.65
CA ASP A 76 7.92 7.46 0.72
C ASP A 76 7.51 6.63 -0.50
N GLY A 77 6.38 7.00 -1.09
CA GLY A 77 5.74 6.25 -2.17
C GLY A 77 4.88 5.09 -1.66
N PHE A 78 4.71 4.08 -2.50
CA PHE A 78 3.95 2.88 -2.21
C PHE A 78 4.81 1.63 -2.31
N HIS A 79 4.50 0.66 -1.47
CA HIS A 79 5.08 -0.68 -1.51
C HIS A 79 4.12 -1.61 -2.23
N LEU A 80 4.64 -2.60 -2.93
CA LEU A 80 3.82 -3.47 -3.79
C LEU A 80 3.86 -4.89 -3.25
N ILE A 81 2.66 -5.46 -3.07
CA ILE A 81 2.48 -6.85 -2.67
C ILE A 81 1.73 -7.58 -3.79
N ASP A 82 2.35 -8.64 -4.28
CA ASP A 82 1.68 -9.59 -5.15
C ASP A 82 0.77 -10.49 -4.29
N VAL A 83 -0.54 -10.44 -4.53
CA VAL A 83 -1.50 -11.18 -3.71
C VAL A 83 -1.60 -12.66 -4.05
N GLU A 84 -1.10 -13.10 -5.22
CA GLU A 84 -1.11 -14.51 -5.60
C GLU A 84 0.04 -15.24 -4.91
N THR A 85 1.22 -14.60 -4.89
CA THR A 85 2.41 -15.17 -4.25
C THR A 85 2.55 -14.78 -2.79
N THR A 86 1.81 -13.77 -2.32
CA THR A 86 1.93 -13.18 -0.96
C THR A 86 3.34 -12.67 -0.63
N HIS A 87 3.97 -12.00 -1.60
CA HIS A 87 5.30 -11.42 -1.44
C HIS A 87 5.26 -9.90 -1.53
N LEU A 88 6.06 -9.24 -0.70
CA LEU A 88 6.48 -7.86 -0.91
C LEU A 88 7.50 -7.85 -2.04
N THR A 89 7.12 -7.32 -3.20
CA THR A 89 7.93 -7.40 -4.42
C THR A 89 8.71 -6.12 -4.70
N HIS A 90 8.18 -4.96 -4.28
CA HIS A 90 8.83 -3.66 -4.49
C HIS A 90 8.57 -2.73 -3.30
N VAL A 91 9.52 -1.84 -3.03
CA VAL A 91 9.38 -0.80 -2.01
C VAL A 91 9.58 0.58 -2.60
N SER A 92 8.96 1.59 -1.99
CA SER A 92 9.18 3.00 -2.33
C SER A 92 8.99 3.31 -3.81
N GLN A 93 7.84 2.89 -4.34
CA GLN A 93 7.46 3.12 -5.72
C GLN A 93 6.66 4.40 -5.83
N PHE A 94 7.05 5.27 -6.75
CA PHE A 94 6.12 6.22 -7.33
C PHE A 94 5.23 5.46 -8.30
N PHE A 95 3.92 5.66 -8.23
CA PHE A 95 3.03 5.19 -9.28
C PHE A 95 2.14 6.33 -9.77
N SER A 96 1.90 6.33 -11.07
CA SER A 96 1.08 7.34 -11.73
C SER A 96 -0.13 6.67 -12.37
N PRO A 97 -1.32 6.74 -11.75
CA PRO A 97 -2.53 6.21 -12.36
C PRO A 97 -2.78 6.84 -13.75
N PRO A 98 -3.26 6.05 -14.72
CA PRO A 98 -3.73 6.57 -16.00
C PRO A 98 -4.69 7.77 -15.85
N ILE A 99 -4.60 8.74 -16.77
CA ILE A 99 -5.35 10.01 -16.68
C ILE A 99 -6.87 9.79 -16.65
N ASP A 100 -7.37 8.80 -17.39
CA ASP A 100 -8.77 8.38 -17.40
C ASP A 100 -9.27 7.94 -16.01
N ILE A 101 -8.41 7.28 -15.22
CA ILE A 101 -8.72 6.89 -13.85
C ILE A 101 -8.76 8.10 -12.90
N LEU A 102 -7.90 9.10 -13.14
CA LEU A 102 -7.84 10.34 -12.35
C LEU A 102 -9.04 11.26 -12.61
N LYS A 103 -9.64 11.19 -13.81
CA LYS A 103 -10.83 11.99 -14.17
C LYS A 103 -12.10 11.59 -13.42
N ALA A 104 -12.17 10.37 -12.88
CA ALA A 104 -13.30 9.95 -12.07
C ALA A 104 -13.31 10.73 -10.75
N SER A 105 -14.27 11.65 -10.62
CA SER A 105 -14.40 12.58 -9.49
C SER A 105 -14.31 11.83 -8.16
N VAL A 106 -13.48 12.34 -7.25
CA VAL A 106 -13.53 11.91 -5.86
C VAL A 106 -14.60 12.76 -5.21
N SER A 107 -15.81 12.21 -5.10
CA SER A 107 -16.99 12.87 -4.54
C SER A 107 -16.87 12.97 -3.01
N GLN A 108 -15.85 13.67 -2.53
CA GLN A 108 -15.57 13.91 -1.12
C GLN A 108 -15.39 15.42 -0.99
N GLY A 109 -16.34 16.09 -0.34
CA GLY A 109 -16.47 17.55 -0.38
C GLY A 109 -15.25 18.33 0.13
N THR A 110 -14.37 17.72 0.93
CA THR A 110 -13.13 18.32 1.43
C THR A 110 -11.90 17.78 0.69
N PRO A 111 -10.82 18.58 0.56
CA PRO A 111 -9.56 18.11 0.01
C PRO A 111 -9.07 16.84 0.71
N ILE A 112 -8.62 15.86 -0.07
CA ILE A 112 -7.97 14.64 0.44
C ILE A 112 -6.46 14.75 0.27
N GLY A 113 -5.70 14.13 1.16
CA GLY A 113 -4.24 14.08 1.05
C GLY A 113 -3.79 13.36 -0.23
N ALA A 114 -2.62 13.74 -0.75
CA ALA A 114 -2.09 13.20 -2.00
C ALA A 114 -1.96 11.67 -2.00
N ARG A 115 -1.46 11.08 -0.89
CA ARG A 115 -1.38 9.62 -0.72
C ARG A 115 -2.76 8.94 -0.75
N GLN A 116 -3.77 9.60 -0.17
CA GLN A 116 -5.13 9.08 -0.19
C GLN A 116 -5.75 9.14 -1.58
N LEU A 117 -5.58 10.25 -2.31
CA LEU A 117 -6.00 10.35 -3.71
C LEU A 117 -5.31 9.29 -4.57
N ALA A 118 -4.00 9.10 -4.38
CA ALA A 118 -3.23 8.07 -5.08
C ALA A 118 -3.80 6.67 -4.78
N ALA A 119 -4.08 6.32 -3.52
CA ALA A 119 -4.67 5.03 -3.18
C ALA A 119 -6.06 4.82 -3.80
N VAL A 120 -6.93 5.84 -3.76
CA VAL A 120 -8.26 5.79 -4.41
C VAL A 120 -8.09 5.52 -5.90
N ALA A 121 -7.28 6.32 -6.60
CA ALA A 121 -7.04 6.16 -8.02
C ALA A 121 -6.36 4.83 -8.34
N GLY A 122 -5.33 4.44 -7.60
CA GLY A 122 -4.61 3.20 -7.79
C GLY A 122 -5.49 1.97 -7.64
N SER A 123 -6.40 1.98 -6.66
CA SER A 123 -7.37 0.89 -6.47
C SER A 123 -8.39 0.72 -7.61
N ARG A 124 -8.47 1.67 -8.56
CA ARG A 124 -9.31 1.56 -9.77
C ARG A 124 -8.59 0.88 -10.93
N MET A 125 -7.28 0.69 -10.86
CA MET A 125 -6.53 -0.01 -11.90
C MET A 125 -6.87 -1.50 -11.88
N ASP A 126 -7.13 -2.11 -13.03
CA ASP A 126 -7.56 -3.53 -13.13
C ASP A 126 -6.58 -4.51 -12.49
N ALA A 127 -5.28 -4.20 -12.54
CA ALA A 127 -4.23 -5.02 -11.92
C ALA A 127 -4.15 -4.86 -10.40
N VAL A 128 -4.80 -3.85 -9.80
CA VAL A 128 -4.81 -3.61 -8.35
C VAL A 128 -6.09 -4.16 -7.74
N VAL A 129 -5.95 -5.10 -6.82
CA VAL A 129 -7.08 -5.65 -6.06
C VAL A 129 -7.59 -4.64 -5.03
N CYS A 130 -6.65 -4.05 -4.31
CA CYS A 130 -6.92 -2.97 -3.36
C CYS A 130 -5.67 -2.14 -3.07
N ALA A 131 -5.87 -0.94 -2.53
CA ALA A 131 -4.83 -0.08 -1.99
C ALA A 131 -5.05 0.11 -0.49
N GLY A 132 -4.03 -0.14 0.30
CA GLY A 132 -4.04 0.01 1.75
C GLY A 132 -3.24 1.23 2.20
N LEU A 133 -3.75 1.94 3.19
CA LEU A 133 -3.07 3.05 3.85
C LEU A 133 -3.07 2.84 5.35
N LEU A 134 -1.95 3.20 5.97
CA LEU A 134 -1.83 3.36 7.40
C LEU A 134 -1.18 4.73 7.68
N SER A 135 -1.67 5.42 8.70
CA SER A 135 -1.14 6.70 9.15
C SER A 135 -0.93 6.63 10.66
N LYS A 136 -0.04 7.47 11.18
CA LYS A 136 0.20 7.54 12.63
C LYS A 136 -1.11 7.78 13.37
N ASN A 137 -1.42 6.93 14.35
CA ASN A 137 -2.61 7.00 15.21
C ASN A 137 -3.97 6.92 14.48
N ALA A 138 -4.03 6.33 13.29
CA ALA A 138 -5.28 6.14 12.55
C ALA A 138 -5.50 4.67 12.19
N ASP A 139 -6.76 4.25 12.19
CA ASP A 139 -7.15 2.91 11.74
C ASP A 139 -6.73 2.68 10.27
N PRO A 140 -6.36 1.44 9.90
CA PRO A 140 -6.13 1.08 8.51
C PRO A 140 -7.29 1.48 7.59
N ILE A 141 -6.94 2.03 6.42
CA ILE A 141 -7.89 2.39 5.38
C ILE A 141 -7.58 1.55 4.15
N VAL A 142 -8.57 0.82 3.64
CA VAL A 142 -8.43 0.05 2.40
C VAL A 142 -9.41 0.57 1.36
N PHE A 143 -8.94 0.73 0.13
CA PHE A 143 -9.73 1.09 -1.03
C PHE A 143 -9.74 -0.05 -2.05
N SER A 144 -10.89 -0.33 -2.65
CA SER A 144 -11.02 -1.24 -3.78
C SER A 144 -11.94 -0.61 -4.81
N ARG A 145 -11.55 -0.61 -6.10
CA ARG A 145 -12.31 0.01 -7.19
C ARG A 145 -12.68 1.47 -6.93
N GLY A 146 -11.80 2.20 -6.26
CA GLY A 146 -11.98 3.61 -5.93
C GLY A 146 -12.94 3.91 -4.78
N VAL A 147 -13.40 2.90 -4.04
CA VAL A 147 -14.26 3.07 -2.87
C VAL A 147 -13.58 2.55 -1.60
N ARG A 148 -13.79 3.25 -0.48
CA ARG A 148 -13.34 2.78 0.84
C ARG A 148 -14.15 1.54 1.22
N VAL A 149 -13.47 0.47 1.59
CA VAL A 149 -14.11 -0.75 2.11
C VAL A 149 -13.96 -0.80 3.62
N GLY A 150 -14.96 -1.35 4.32
CA GLY A 150 -14.93 -1.51 5.78
C GLY A 150 -14.48 -2.91 6.17
N ARG A 151 -13.83 -3.07 7.32
CA ARG A 151 -13.45 -4.40 7.82
C ARG A 151 -14.69 -5.23 8.14
N ARG A 152 -14.66 -6.53 7.82
CA ARG A 152 -15.67 -7.47 8.31
C ARG A 152 -15.48 -7.63 9.82
N ARG A 153 -16.42 -7.13 10.62
CA ARG A 153 -16.49 -7.52 12.04
C ARG A 153 -17.16 -8.89 12.09
N GLY A 154 -16.38 -9.92 12.37
CA GLY A 154 -16.88 -11.23 12.78
C GLY A 154 -17.49 -11.16 14.18
#